data_AF-A0A9D3AY50-F1
#
_entry.id   AF-A0A9D3AY50-F1
#
_cell.length_a   1.000
_cell.length_b   1.000
_cell.length_c   1.000
_cell.angle_alpha   90.00
_cell.angle_beta   90.00
_cell.angle_gamma   90.00
#
_symmetry.space_group_name_H-M   'P 1'
#
loop_
_entity.id
_entity.type
_entity.pdbx_description
1 polymer ?
#
loop_
_entity_poly.entity_id
_entity_poly.type
_entity_poly.pdbx_seq_one_letter_code
_entity_poly.pdbx_strand_id
1 'polypeptide(L)'
;MLSNINDQLLDHFHYGHGAAEYLRGQIPGFVHKLRSFMRARTDIRRLQEGEKVAQLILATMYFRNIMELRSQVATYELMHMIRYKNQYDHTAHTLYLFLLGVWIYDSLPNVKEAINNSINEVPHLKVKRFLFQWTYASLLHDIGYIFDHIVVDAKVQIDEEGLRLYDGMFEYAWIKKHIIGDLSQEYEAILRRLCAEFARNYKSWNLVNEPTPEIIMKKLSNVIWVNEFLPEQAKKTDAFAWLALKTFDPTGEKMRQEAMRIASEGYYMAGQKDLDPKVDHAVASGLMLFQYTSAWYWLYHKIRLVNQQMYDSVTQTAKYDVPFFVKHIIPGCRAVIYHNLKQIGNHIIKLELDKDPLLYLAVLCDELQVWDRFYVGTNRIITWRQSVQITAEDMMIDVDLNGNNMFIVTEFFNVAKEQRVSIREKLDSRLTGWDKLIQLRD
;
A
#
# COMPACT_ATOMS: atom_id res chain seq x y z
N MET A 1 -29.14 10.44 7.51
CA MET A 1 -29.00 10.96 8.89
C MET A 1 -27.50 10.95 9.11
N LEU A 2 -26.91 12.11 9.36
CA LEU A 2 -25.46 12.23 9.41
C LEU A 2 -24.92 11.50 10.64
N SER A 3 -23.99 10.58 10.42
CA SER A 3 -23.21 9.90 11.45
C SER A 3 -21.73 10.19 11.23
N ASN A 4 -20.95 10.19 12.32
CA ASN A 4 -19.51 10.39 12.19
C ASN A 4 -18.90 9.25 11.37
N ILE A 5 -17.75 9.49 10.75
CA ILE A 5 -17.13 8.54 9.83
C ILE A 5 -16.84 7.19 10.49
N ASN A 6 -16.47 7.17 11.78
CA ASN A 6 -16.20 5.92 12.48
C ASN A 6 -17.46 5.07 12.64
N ASP A 7 -18.58 5.67 13.05
CA ASP A 7 -19.86 4.98 13.18
C ASP A 7 -20.35 4.50 11.80
N GLN A 8 -20.23 5.33 10.77
CA GLN A 8 -20.61 4.97 9.41
C GLN A 8 -19.80 3.78 8.86
N LEU A 9 -18.48 3.80 9.02
CA LEU A 9 -17.63 2.67 8.64
C LEU A 9 -17.97 1.43 9.47
N LEU A 10 -18.15 1.58 10.78
CA LEU A 10 -18.44 0.44 11.66
C LEU A 10 -19.78 -0.22 11.32
N ASP A 11 -20.81 0.58 11.06
CA ASP A 11 -22.13 0.10 10.65
C ASP A 11 -22.08 -0.57 9.29
N HIS A 12 -21.30 -0.03 8.35
CA HIS A 12 -21.06 -0.70 7.07
C HIS A 12 -20.39 -2.07 7.24
N PHE A 13 -19.36 -2.19 8.07
CA PHE A 13 -18.75 -3.49 8.34
C PHE A 13 -19.67 -4.42 9.13
N HIS A 14 -20.62 -3.89 9.90
CA HIS A 14 -21.62 -4.68 10.62
C HIS A 14 -22.70 -5.23 9.70
N TYR A 15 -23.29 -4.40 8.85
CA TYR A 15 -24.53 -4.70 8.11
C TYR A 15 -24.38 -4.66 6.58
N GLY A 16 -23.31 -4.07 6.07
CA GLY A 16 -23.06 -3.95 4.64
C GLY A 16 -22.82 -5.30 3.94
N HIS A 17 -23.01 -5.27 2.62
CA HIS A 17 -22.82 -6.37 1.68
C HIS A 17 -21.48 -6.24 0.94
N GLY A 18 -21.13 -7.22 0.11
CA GLY A 18 -19.99 -7.12 -0.80
C GLY A 18 -18.64 -7.39 -0.12
N ALA A 19 -17.70 -6.45 -0.23
CA ALA A 19 -16.36 -6.58 0.35
C ALA A 19 -16.38 -6.57 1.89
N ALA A 20 -17.22 -5.73 2.51
CA ALA A 20 -17.42 -5.74 3.96
C ALA A 20 -17.98 -7.07 4.47
N GLU A 21 -19.01 -7.61 3.79
CA GLU A 21 -19.60 -8.92 4.12
C GLU A 21 -18.59 -10.05 3.96
N TYR A 22 -17.81 -10.04 2.88
CA TYR A 22 -16.74 -11.03 2.67
C TYR A 22 -15.77 -11.02 3.85
N LEU A 23 -15.25 -9.86 4.25
CA LEU A 23 -14.30 -9.75 5.37
C LEU A 23 -14.93 -10.19 6.70
N ARG A 24 -16.18 -9.80 6.98
CA ARG A 24 -16.93 -10.23 8.16
C ARG A 24 -17.10 -11.75 8.21
N GLY A 25 -17.33 -12.38 7.06
CA GLY A 25 -17.44 -13.84 6.94
C GLY A 25 -16.10 -14.58 7.09
N GLN A 26 -14.97 -13.93 6.78
CA GLN A 26 -13.64 -14.55 6.87
C GLN A 26 -12.92 -14.30 8.20
N ILE A 27 -13.22 -13.20 8.91
CA ILE A 27 -12.51 -12.80 10.12
C ILE A 27 -13.45 -12.89 11.34
N PRO A 28 -13.29 -13.90 12.22
CA PRO A 28 -14.11 -14.03 13.41
C PRO A 28 -14.05 -12.79 14.32
N GLY A 29 -15.22 -12.24 14.64
CA GLY A 29 -15.35 -11.06 15.50
C GLY A 29 -14.81 -9.76 14.89
N PHE A 30 -14.72 -9.67 13.55
CA PHE A 30 -14.12 -8.52 12.86
C PHE A 30 -14.65 -7.16 13.33
N VAL A 31 -15.98 -7.01 13.38
CA VAL A 31 -16.66 -5.77 13.80
C VAL A 31 -16.27 -5.35 15.22
N HIS A 32 -16.13 -6.31 16.15
CA HIS A 32 -15.70 -6.01 17.52
C HIS A 32 -14.26 -5.50 17.56
N LYS A 33 -13.38 -6.07 16.72
CA LYS A 33 -11.98 -5.63 16.63
C LYS A 33 -11.86 -4.22 16.01
N LEU A 34 -12.65 -3.93 14.97
CA LEU A 34 -12.75 -2.58 14.39
C LEU A 34 -13.24 -1.56 15.43
N ARG A 35 -14.28 -1.90 16.18
CA ARG A 35 -14.78 -1.06 17.27
C ARG A 35 -13.69 -0.78 18.32
N SER A 36 -12.88 -1.77 18.68
CA SER A 36 -11.77 -1.58 19.62
C SER A 36 -10.69 -0.64 19.07
N PHE A 37 -10.37 -0.74 17.78
CA PHE A 37 -9.46 0.17 17.10
C PHE A 37 -10.01 1.62 17.08
N MET A 38 -11.25 1.83 16.61
CA MET A 38 -11.88 3.16 16.53
C MET A 38 -12.10 3.81 17.91
N ARG A 39 -12.22 3.00 18.98
CA ARG A 39 -12.34 3.47 20.37
C ARG A 39 -10.99 3.67 21.06
N ALA A 40 -9.87 3.28 20.45
CA ALA A 40 -8.57 3.56 21.02
C ALA A 40 -8.33 5.07 21.10
N ARG A 41 -7.79 5.54 22.23
CA ARG A 41 -7.59 6.98 22.50
C ARG A 41 -6.13 7.37 22.68
N THR A 42 -5.24 6.40 22.90
CA THR A 42 -3.79 6.65 22.99
C THR A 42 -3.11 6.15 21.73
N ASP A 43 -2.06 6.85 21.30
CA ASP A 43 -1.29 6.52 20.09
C ASP A 43 -0.83 5.05 20.14
N ILE A 44 -0.22 4.62 21.26
CA ILE A 44 0.23 3.23 21.45
C ILE A 44 -0.92 2.22 21.30
N ARG A 45 -2.05 2.46 21.97
CA ARG A 45 -3.18 1.52 21.93
C ARG A 45 -3.78 1.45 20.52
N ARG A 46 -3.87 2.60 19.85
CA ARG A 46 -4.38 2.72 18.49
C ARG A 46 -3.50 1.97 17.50
N LEU A 47 -2.18 2.10 17.61
CA LEU A 47 -1.22 1.31 16.82
C LEU A 47 -1.38 -0.19 17.07
N GLN A 48 -1.40 -0.62 18.33
CA GLN A 48 -1.57 -2.03 18.69
C GLN A 48 -2.88 -2.65 18.17
N GLU A 49 -4.00 -1.94 18.31
CA GLU A 49 -5.29 -2.43 17.80
C GLU A 49 -5.34 -2.38 16.26
N GLY A 50 -4.72 -1.37 15.65
CA GLY A 50 -4.56 -1.25 14.20
C GLY A 50 -3.78 -2.43 13.61
N GLU A 51 -2.63 -2.77 14.21
CA GLU A 51 -1.81 -3.91 13.79
C GLU A 51 -2.57 -5.24 13.91
N LYS A 52 -3.30 -5.46 15.02
CA LYS A 52 -4.10 -6.68 15.20
C LYS A 52 -5.14 -6.85 14.10
N VAL A 53 -5.81 -5.76 13.71
CA VAL A 53 -6.80 -5.78 12.63
C VAL A 53 -6.11 -6.00 11.29
N ALA A 54 -5.03 -5.27 11.00
CA ALA A 54 -4.26 -5.40 9.77
C ALA A 54 -3.72 -6.82 9.58
N GLN A 55 -3.17 -7.45 10.64
CA GLN A 55 -2.68 -8.82 10.60
C GLN A 55 -3.77 -9.82 10.17
N LEU A 56 -5.00 -9.66 10.63
CA LEU A 56 -6.13 -10.53 10.26
C LEU A 56 -6.54 -10.33 8.80
N ILE A 57 -6.56 -9.08 8.33
CA ILE A 57 -6.85 -8.77 6.92
C ILE A 57 -5.74 -9.35 6.02
N LEU A 58 -4.48 -9.12 6.36
CA LEU A 58 -3.32 -9.65 5.64
C LEU A 58 -3.34 -11.17 5.61
N ALA A 59 -3.65 -11.84 6.73
CA ALA A 59 -3.78 -13.30 6.75
C ALA A 59 -4.88 -13.80 5.82
N THR A 60 -6.03 -13.11 5.77
CA THR A 60 -7.14 -13.45 4.87
C THR A 60 -6.77 -13.29 3.39
N MET A 61 -5.87 -12.34 3.09
CA MET A 61 -5.35 -12.07 1.75
C MET A 61 -4.00 -12.74 1.46
N TYR A 62 -3.55 -13.69 2.29
CA TYR A 62 -2.31 -14.45 2.12
C TYR A 62 -1.02 -13.61 2.19
N PHE A 63 -1.05 -12.50 2.93
CA PHE A 63 0.07 -11.58 3.18
C PHE A 63 0.56 -11.63 4.64
N ARG A 64 0.25 -12.68 5.40
CA ARG A 64 0.58 -12.74 6.83
C ARG A 64 2.08 -12.50 7.11
N ASN A 65 2.92 -12.98 6.22
CA ASN A 65 4.38 -12.90 6.30
C ASN A 65 4.94 -11.49 6.06
N ILE A 66 4.21 -10.58 5.41
CA ILE A 66 4.63 -9.19 5.29
C ILE A 66 4.37 -8.37 6.56
N MET A 67 3.63 -8.94 7.51
CA MET A 67 3.31 -8.27 8.77
C MET A 67 4.57 -7.85 9.53
N GLU A 68 5.65 -8.63 9.46
CA GLU A 68 6.88 -8.31 10.20
C GLU A 68 7.50 -6.98 9.73
N LEU A 69 7.55 -6.74 8.42
CA LEU A 69 7.99 -5.44 7.89
C LEU A 69 7.04 -4.31 8.27
N ARG A 70 5.73 -4.59 8.23
CA ARG A 70 4.71 -3.61 8.62
C ARG A 70 4.83 -3.25 10.10
N SER A 71 5.11 -4.22 10.97
CA SER A 71 5.38 -3.99 12.39
C SER A 71 6.65 -3.18 12.60
N GLN A 72 7.66 -3.34 11.75
CA GLN A 72 8.84 -2.48 11.82
C GLN A 72 8.50 -1.01 11.51
N VAL A 73 7.60 -0.73 10.57
CA VAL A 73 7.11 0.64 10.35
C VAL A 73 6.40 1.17 11.60
N ALA A 74 5.54 0.37 12.24
CA ALA A 74 4.89 0.75 13.50
C ALA A 74 5.90 1.01 14.63
N THR A 75 6.99 0.23 14.70
CA THR A 75 8.10 0.48 15.61
C THR A 75 8.77 1.82 15.32
N TYR A 76 9.03 2.14 14.04
CA TYR A 76 9.59 3.44 13.64
C TYR A 76 8.65 4.61 13.93
N GLU A 77 7.34 4.42 13.82
CA GLU A 77 6.34 5.42 14.25
C GLU A 77 6.47 5.69 15.76
N LEU A 78 6.52 4.64 16.58
CA LEU A 78 6.66 4.75 18.05
C LEU A 78 7.99 5.38 18.48
N MET A 79 9.06 5.11 17.74
CA MET A 79 10.38 5.68 17.99
C MET A 79 10.55 7.08 17.40
N HIS A 80 9.51 7.64 16.74
CA HIS A 80 9.58 8.92 16.03
C HIS A 80 10.68 8.98 14.96
N MET A 81 10.97 7.86 14.29
CA MET A 81 12.03 7.76 13.29
C MET A 81 11.59 8.14 11.88
N ILE A 82 10.29 8.17 11.62
CA ILE A 82 9.73 8.58 10.33
C ILE A 82 9.73 10.11 10.23
N ARG A 83 10.35 10.67 9.17
CA ARG A 83 10.55 12.13 9.04
C ARG A 83 9.37 12.87 8.43
N TYR A 84 8.35 12.13 8.02
CA TYR A 84 7.20 12.71 7.34
C TYR A 84 6.40 13.62 8.28
N LYS A 85 6.47 14.93 8.04
CA LYS A 85 5.96 15.95 8.96
C LYS A 85 4.43 15.99 9.06
N ASN A 86 3.73 15.50 8.03
CA ASN A 86 2.28 15.66 7.90
C ASN A 86 1.48 14.49 8.48
N GLN A 87 2.13 13.43 8.98
CA GLN A 87 1.44 12.27 9.53
C GLN A 87 2.32 11.51 10.52
N TYR A 88 1.76 11.18 11.67
CA TYR A 88 2.44 10.52 12.77
C TYR A 88 2.13 9.03 12.87
N ASP A 89 0.96 8.61 12.40
CA ASP A 89 0.36 7.32 12.68
C ASP A 89 0.04 6.55 11.39
N HIS A 90 1.05 6.32 10.55
CA HIS A 90 0.95 5.59 9.28
C HIS A 90 0.27 4.23 9.41
N THR A 91 0.44 3.55 10.54
CA THR A 91 -0.19 2.27 10.79
C THR A 91 -1.70 2.39 10.95
N ALA A 92 -2.19 3.40 11.65
CA ALA A 92 -3.63 3.62 11.75
C ALA A 92 -4.18 4.22 10.45
N HIS A 93 -3.41 5.12 9.82
CA HIS A 93 -3.75 5.73 8.55
C HIS A 93 -4.03 4.69 7.47
N THR A 94 -3.09 3.77 7.21
CA THR A 94 -3.25 2.73 6.18
C THR A 94 -4.42 1.79 6.46
N LEU A 95 -4.78 1.56 7.74
CA LEU A 95 -5.97 0.79 8.10
C LEU A 95 -7.25 1.57 7.78
N TYR A 96 -7.35 2.83 8.18
CA TYR A 96 -8.52 3.64 7.83
C TYR A 96 -8.66 3.85 6.33
N LEU A 97 -7.56 4.02 5.60
CA LEU A 97 -7.54 4.06 4.14
C LEU A 97 -8.16 2.76 3.57
N PHE A 98 -7.76 1.61 4.10
CA PHE A 98 -8.33 0.31 3.70
C PHE A 98 -9.84 0.26 3.95
N LEU A 99 -10.29 0.63 5.16
CA LEU A 99 -11.70 0.63 5.54
C LEU A 99 -12.54 1.58 4.67
N LEU A 100 -12.02 2.78 4.42
CA LEU A 100 -12.67 3.78 3.58
C LEU A 100 -12.82 3.27 2.15
N GLY A 101 -11.76 2.70 1.55
CA GLY A 101 -11.85 2.17 0.19
C GLY A 101 -12.80 0.99 0.04
N VAL A 102 -12.92 0.13 1.05
CA VAL A 102 -13.95 -0.93 1.07
C VAL A 102 -15.35 -0.32 1.08
N TRP A 103 -15.56 0.67 1.95
CA TRP A 103 -16.84 1.38 2.02
C TRP A 103 -17.20 2.07 0.70
N ILE A 104 -16.25 2.77 0.07
CA ILE A 104 -16.45 3.42 -1.24
C ILE A 104 -16.72 2.37 -2.33
N TYR A 105 -15.98 1.26 -2.37
CA TYR A 105 -16.19 0.19 -3.34
C TYR A 105 -17.57 -0.44 -3.22
N ASP A 106 -18.07 -0.67 -2.00
CA ASP A 106 -19.39 -1.27 -1.80
C ASP A 106 -20.52 -0.25 -1.97
N SER A 107 -20.26 1.02 -1.68
CA SER A 107 -21.26 2.08 -1.68
C SER A 107 -21.33 2.90 -2.97
N LEU A 108 -20.34 2.88 -3.87
CA LEU A 108 -20.40 3.64 -5.13
C LEU A 108 -20.41 2.72 -6.35
N PRO A 109 -21.57 2.52 -7.02
CA PRO A 109 -21.68 1.62 -8.18
C PRO A 109 -20.70 1.94 -9.30
N ASN A 110 -20.48 3.23 -9.61
CA ASN A 110 -19.56 3.64 -10.68
C ASN A 110 -18.11 3.22 -10.38
N VAL A 111 -17.66 3.40 -9.13
CA VAL A 111 -16.33 2.96 -8.69
C VAL A 111 -16.25 1.44 -8.68
N LYS A 112 -17.27 0.78 -8.14
CA LYS A 112 -17.39 -0.69 -8.11
C LYS A 112 -17.31 -1.28 -9.51
N GLU A 113 -18.05 -0.73 -10.46
CA GLU A 113 -18.11 -1.16 -11.85
C GLU A 113 -16.78 -0.95 -12.54
N ALA A 114 -16.17 0.23 -12.45
CA ALA A 114 -14.86 0.50 -13.03
C ALA A 114 -13.78 -0.48 -12.51
N ILE A 115 -13.74 -0.71 -11.19
CA ILE A 115 -12.85 -1.71 -10.58
C ILE A 115 -13.18 -3.11 -11.08
N ASN A 116 -14.45 -3.52 -11.05
CA ASN A 116 -14.90 -4.83 -11.49
C ASN A 116 -14.61 -5.13 -12.97
N ASN A 117 -14.65 -4.10 -13.81
CA ASN A 117 -14.31 -4.17 -15.22
C ASN A 117 -12.79 -4.30 -15.41
N SER A 118 -11.99 -3.57 -14.64
CA SER A 118 -10.52 -3.68 -14.66
C SER A 118 -10.03 -5.05 -14.16
N ILE A 119 -10.74 -5.65 -13.20
CA ILE A 119 -10.44 -6.99 -12.68
C ILE A 119 -10.76 -8.06 -13.74
N ASN A 120 -11.78 -7.89 -14.57
CA ASN A 120 -12.15 -8.84 -15.64
C ASN A 120 -12.17 -10.32 -15.20
N GLU A 121 -12.80 -10.62 -14.07
CA GLU A 121 -12.99 -11.99 -13.54
C GLU A 121 -14.47 -12.35 -13.45
N VAL A 122 -14.75 -13.64 -13.21
CA VAL A 122 -16.11 -14.10 -12.89
C VAL A 122 -16.67 -13.38 -11.65
N PRO A 123 -17.97 -13.04 -11.61
CA PRO A 123 -18.55 -12.15 -10.60
C PRO A 123 -18.21 -12.49 -9.14
N HIS A 124 -18.26 -13.78 -8.77
CA HIS A 124 -18.00 -14.23 -7.39
C HIS A 124 -16.54 -14.06 -6.94
N LEU A 125 -15.59 -13.91 -7.87
CA LEU A 125 -14.19 -13.63 -7.54
C LEU A 125 -13.88 -12.14 -7.46
N LYS A 126 -14.69 -11.27 -8.06
CA LYS A 126 -14.36 -9.83 -8.19
C LYS A 126 -14.13 -9.16 -6.84
N VAL A 127 -14.96 -9.44 -5.84
CA VAL A 127 -14.79 -8.92 -4.47
C VAL A 127 -13.47 -9.37 -3.86
N LYS A 128 -13.14 -10.66 -3.94
CA LYS A 128 -11.87 -11.21 -3.43
C LYS A 128 -10.66 -10.60 -4.16
N ARG A 129 -10.77 -10.38 -5.48
CA ARG A 129 -9.70 -9.76 -6.28
C ARG A 129 -9.53 -8.28 -5.98
N PHE A 130 -10.63 -7.56 -5.78
CA PHE A 130 -10.59 -6.17 -5.31
C PHE A 130 -9.88 -6.11 -3.96
N LEU A 131 -10.32 -6.88 -2.96
CA LEU A 131 -9.70 -6.89 -1.63
C LEU A 131 -8.21 -7.23 -1.70
N PHE A 132 -7.82 -8.21 -2.51
CA PHE A 132 -6.42 -8.57 -2.72
C PHE A 132 -5.59 -7.39 -3.28
N GLN A 133 -6.06 -6.76 -4.36
CA GLN A 133 -5.39 -5.60 -4.97
C GLN A 133 -5.38 -4.39 -4.03
N TRP A 134 -6.48 -4.18 -3.32
CA TRP A 134 -6.67 -3.08 -2.38
C TRP A 134 -5.76 -3.21 -1.17
N THR A 135 -5.46 -4.42 -0.70
CA THR A 135 -4.48 -4.65 0.36
C THR A 135 -3.09 -4.09 0.01
N TYR A 136 -2.65 -4.22 -1.26
CA TYR A 136 -1.42 -3.54 -1.70
C TYR A 136 -1.59 -2.02 -1.65
N ALA A 137 -2.61 -1.53 -2.35
CA ALA A 137 -2.82 -0.10 -2.58
C ALA A 137 -3.19 0.70 -1.31
N SER A 138 -3.56 0.02 -0.22
CA SER A 138 -3.94 0.67 1.04
C SER A 138 -3.10 0.17 2.23
N LEU A 139 -3.34 -1.03 2.77
CA LEU A 139 -2.65 -1.50 3.99
C LEU A 139 -1.13 -1.54 3.90
N LEU A 140 -0.59 -1.69 2.68
CA LEU A 140 0.84 -1.87 2.44
C LEU A 140 1.48 -0.69 1.69
N HIS A 141 0.74 0.37 1.37
CA HIS A 141 1.26 1.42 0.48
C HIS A 141 2.39 2.27 1.09
N ASP A 142 2.47 2.30 2.42
CA ASP A 142 3.43 3.06 3.22
C ASP A 142 4.55 2.17 3.81
N ILE A 143 4.61 0.89 3.43
CA ILE A 143 5.59 -0.04 4.01
C ILE A 143 7.06 0.36 3.73
N GLY A 144 7.28 1.19 2.72
CA GLY A 144 8.57 1.72 2.30
C GLY A 144 9.16 2.75 3.26
N TYR A 145 8.43 3.19 4.29
CA TYR A 145 9.02 3.95 5.39
C TYR A 145 10.13 3.20 6.15
N ILE A 146 10.22 1.87 5.98
CA ILE A 146 11.41 1.11 6.43
C ILE A 146 12.72 1.59 5.78
N PHE A 147 12.67 2.38 4.72
CA PHE A 147 13.84 2.92 4.03
C PHE A 147 14.06 4.43 4.26
N ASP A 148 13.17 5.13 4.97
CA ASP A 148 13.17 6.60 5.11
C ASP A 148 14.30 7.12 6.01
N HIS A 149 14.66 6.37 7.06
CA HIS A 149 15.53 6.81 8.17
C HIS A 149 17.01 6.48 7.97
N ILE A 150 17.39 6.03 6.77
CA ILE A 150 18.72 5.49 6.49
C ILE A 150 19.79 6.60 6.38
N VAL A 151 19.39 7.83 6.06
CA VAL A 151 20.31 8.98 5.96
C VAL A 151 20.12 9.86 7.18
N VAL A 152 20.83 9.59 8.26
CA VAL A 152 20.94 10.55 9.35
C VAL A 152 22.40 10.90 9.54
N ASP A 153 22.66 12.19 9.75
CA ASP A 153 23.91 12.76 10.24
C ASP A 153 24.72 11.77 11.08
N ALA A 154 26.05 11.82 10.98
CA ALA A 154 27.04 10.94 11.64
C ALA A 154 26.88 10.72 13.16
N LYS A 155 25.85 11.29 13.81
CA LYS A 155 25.50 11.22 15.22
C LYS A 155 24.27 10.34 15.54
N VAL A 156 23.47 9.90 14.57
CA VAL A 156 22.33 9.01 14.82
C VAL A 156 22.60 7.65 14.19
N GLN A 157 22.56 6.62 15.01
CA GLN A 157 22.78 5.25 14.59
C GLN A 157 21.71 4.86 13.56
N ILE A 158 22.15 4.37 12.39
CA ILE A 158 21.26 3.77 11.41
C ILE A 158 20.58 2.59 12.10
N ASP A 159 19.26 2.62 12.16
CA ASP A 159 18.52 1.43 12.57
C ASP A 159 18.50 0.46 11.38
N GLU A 160 19.46 -0.44 11.38
CA GLU A 160 19.61 -1.46 10.36
C GLU A 160 18.53 -2.55 10.45
N GLU A 161 17.67 -2.57 11.48
CA GLU A 161 16.72 -3.65 11.70
C GLU A 161 15.74 -3.81 10.53
N GLY A 162 15.17 -2.72 10.00
CA GLY A 162 14.29 -2.76 8.84
C GLY A 162 14.98 -3.27 7.57
N LEU A 163 16.23 -2.88 7.36
CA LEU A 163 17.05 -3.36 6.24
C LEU A 163 17.41 -4.84 6.39
N ARG A 164 17.81 -5.27 7.58
CA ARG A 164 18.12 -6.67 7.89
C ARG A 164 16.90 -7.55 7.74
N LEU A 165 15.74 -7.06 8.19
CA LEU A 165 14.47 -7.74 8.06
C LEU A 165 14.12 -7.94 6.59
N TYR A 166 14.25 -6.87 5.79
CA TYR A 166 14.05 -6.90 4.35
C TYR A 166 15.00 -7.88 3.64
N ASP A 167 16.31 -7.76 3.86
CA ASP A 167 17.32 -8.65 3.26
C ASP A 167 17.08 -10.12 3.67
N GLY A 168 16.67 -10.33 4.93
CA GLY A 168 16.31 -11.62 5.48
C GLY A 168 15.12 -12.28 4.79
N MET A 169 14.22 -11.53 4.14
CA MET A 169 13.01 -12.09 3.53
C MET A 169 13.29 -13.07 2.39
N PHE A 170 14.47 -12.96 1.77
CA PHE A 170 14.90 -13.80 0.65
C PHE A 170 15.77 -14.98 1.11
N GLU A 171 15.94 -15.16 2.42
CA GLU A 171 16.74 -16.24 2.98
C GLU A 171 15.93 -17.50 3.23
N TYR A 172 16.61 -18.65 3.17
CA TYR A 172 16.00 -19.96 3.43
C TYR A 172 15.27 -20.01 4.77
N ALA A 173 15.87 -19.45 5.83
CA ALA A 173 15.27 -19.47 7.17
C ALA A 173 13.91 -18.74 7.19
N TRP A 174 13.83 -17.60 6.51
CA TRP A 174 12.60 -16.83 6.40
C TRP A 174 11.55 -17.53 5.55
N ILE A 175 11.94 -17.99 4.36
CA ILE A 175 11.05 -18.68 3.44
C ILE A 175 10.49 -19.95 4.11
N LYS A 176 11.33 -20.73 4.78
CA LYS A 176 10.91 -21.91 5.55
C LYS A 176 9.92 -21.57 6.65
N LYS A 177 10.13 -20.47 7.39
CA LYS A 177 9.21 -20.01 8.45
C LYS A 177 7.80 -19.72 7.92
N HIS A 178 7.69 -19.28 6.67
CA HIS A 178 6.43 -18.76 6.10
C HIS A 178 5.79 -19.65 5.03
N ILE A 179 6.45 -20.73 4.60
CA ILE A 179 5.80 -21.79 3.83
C ILE A 179 4.79 -22.51 4.73
N ILE A 180 3.63 -22.84 4.16
CA ILE A 180 2.55 -23.49 4.88
C ILE A 180 2.83 -24.99 5.00
N GLY A 181 2.80 -25.49 6.24
CA GLY A 181 2.92 -26.92 6.55
C GLY A 181 4.36 -27.38 6.81
N ASP A 182 4.49 -28.54 7.43
CA ASP A 182 5.79 -29.18 7.64
C ASP A 182 6.29 -29.77 6.31
N LEU A 183 7.48 -29.37 5.90
CA LEU A 183 8.13 -29.92 4.72
C LEU A 183 8.81 -31.25 5.08
N SER A 184 8.72 -32.24 4.19
CA SER A 184 9.55 -33.43 4.29
C SER A 184 11.04 -33.05 4.19
N GLN A 185 11.94 -33.90 4.69
CA GLN A 185 13.39 -33.66 4.57
C GLN A 185 13.83 -33.49 3.11
N GLU A 186 13.20 -34.21 2.18
CA GLU A 186 13.42 -34.07 0.75
C GLU A 186 13.00 -32.68 0.25
N TYR A 187 11.80 -32.22 0.61
CA TYR A 187 11.28 -30.91 0.20
C TYR A 187 12.09 -29.77 0.81
N GLU A 188 12.58 -29.92 2.04
CA GLU A 188 13.52 -28.97 2.66
C GLU A 188 14.84 -28.89 1.89
N ALA A 189 15.39 -30.03 1.45
CA ALA A 189 16.62 -30.04 0.66
C ALA A 189 16.44 -29.35 -0.71
N ILE A 190 15.30 -29.58 -1.38
CA ILE A 190 14.92 -28.89 -2.62
C ILE A 190 14.83 -27.39 -2.37
N LEU A 191 14.07 -26.97 -1.34
CA LEU A 191 13.88 -25.57 -1.01
C LEU A 191 15.21 -24.86 -0.70
N ARG A 192 16.08 -25.50 0.10
CA ARG A 192 17.39 -24.95 0.45
C ARG A 192 18.26 -24.75 -0.79
N ARG A 193 18.26 -25.72 -1.71
CA ARG A 193 18.98 -25.61 -2.98
C ARG A 193 18.48 -24.45 -3.83
N LEU A 194 17.16 -24.29 -3.96
CA LEU A 194 16.55 -23.19 -4.73
C LEU A 194 16.81 -21.82 -4.10
N CYS A 195 16.75 -21.71 -2.77
CA CYS A 195 17.11 -20.46 -2.08
C CYS A 195 18.59 -20.11 -2.29
N ALA A 196 19.48 -21.12 -2.29
CA ALA A 196 20.90 -20.93 -2.58
C ALA A 196 21.15 -20.55 -4.06
N GLU A 197 20.36 -21.08 -5.00
CA GLU A 197 20.37 -20.65 -6.41
C GLU A 197 19.93 -19.19 -6.54
N PHE A 198 18.81 -18.82 -5.93
CA PHE A 198 18.33 -17.43 -5.90
C PHE A 198 19.40 -16.50 -5.35
N ALA A 199 20.02 -16.88 -4.23
CA ALA A 199 21.07 -16.10 -3.61
C ALA A 199 22.31 -15.96 -4.51
N ARG A 200 22.72 -17.02 -5.20
CA ARG A 200 23.90 -16.97 -6.08
C ARG A 200 23.66 -16.10 -7.31
N ASN A 201 22.47 -16.21 -7.91
CA ASN A 201 22.16 -15.55 -9.18
C ASN A 201 21.72 -14.10 -8.97
N TYR A 202 21.08 -13.80 -7.85
CA TYR A 202 20.46 -12.51 -7.60
C TYR A 202 20.72 -11.96 -6.19
N LYS A 203 21.62 -12.49 -5.35
CA LYS A 203 21.95 -11.90 -4.03
C LYS A 203 23.39 -11.34 -3.98
N SER A 204 23.65 -10.27 -4.72
CA SER A 204 24.53 -9.16 -4.33
C SER A 204 23.91 -8.12 -3.35
N TRP A 205 22.85 -8.45 -2.60
CA TRP A 205 21.88 -7.48 -2.03
C TRP A 205 21.96 -7.60 -0.52
N ASN A 206 23.02 -7.04 0.01
CA ASN A 206 23.05 -6.65 1.40
C ASN A 206 22.85 -5.14 1.38
N LEU A 207 21.62 -4.68 1.70
CA LEU A 207 21.33 -3.25 1.80
C LEU A 207 22.04 -2.64 2.99
N VAL A 208 22.23 -3.40 4.07
CA VAL A 208 22.87 -2.97 5.32
C VAL A 208 24.27 -2.40 5.10
N ASN A 209 25.06 -2.98 4.18
CA ASN A 209 26.47 -2.58 4.00
C ASN A 209 26.65 -1.20 3.33
N GLU A 210 25.75 -0.79 2.43
CA GLU A 210 25.88 0.46 1.66
C GLU A 210 24.50 1.09 1.43
N PRO A 211 23.85 1.60 2.48
CA PRO A 211 22.47 2.00 2.40
C PRO A 211 22.37 3.46 1.97
N THR A 212 22.81 3.83 0.76
CA THR A 212 22.46 5.17 0.23
C THR A 212 21.08 5.11 -0.41
N PRO A 213 20.29 6.20 -0.43
CA PRO A 213 18.99 6.20 -1.09
C PRO A 213 19.08 5.75 -2.56
N GLU A 214 20.10 6.18 -3.28
CA GLU A 214 20.32 5.78 -4.67
C GLU A 214 20.59 4.27 -4.80
N ILE A 215 21.42 3.69 -3.91
CA ILE A 215 21.68 2.25 -3.89
C ILE A 215 20.43 1.46 -3.54
N ILE A 216 19.65 1.93 -2.56
CA ILE A 216 18.37 1.31 -2.18
C ILE A 216 17.44 1.29 -3.37
N MET A 217 17.24 2.44 -4.05
CA MET A 217 16.35 2.52 -5.20
C MET A 217 16.81 1.64 -6.37
N LYS A 218 18.10 1.62 -6.67
CA LYS A 218 18.66 0.73 -7.71
C LYS A 218 18.48 -0.75 -7.37
N LYS A 219 18.61 -1.11 -6.09
CA LYS A 219 18.38 -2.48 -5.63
C LYS A 219 16.89 -2.80 -5.71
N LEU A 220 16.01 -2.02 -5.10
CA LEU A 220 14.56 -2.25 -5.15
C LEU A 220 14.00 -2.34 -6.58
N SER A 221 14.58 -1.63 -7.54
CA SER A 221 14.15 -1.71 -8.94
C SER A 221 14.64 -2.95 -9.68
N ASN A 222 15.69 -3.60 -9.21
CA ASN A 222 16.21 -4.80 -9.83
C ASN A 222 15.27 -5.98 -9.52
N VAL A 223 14.80 -6.67 -10.56
CA VAL A 223 13.85 -7.80 -10.47
C VAL A 223 14.02 -8.74 -11.66
N ILE A 224 15.28 -8.96 -12.06
CA ILE A 224 15.61 -9.70 -13.30
C ILE A 224 15.05 -11.12 -13.35
N TRP A 225 14.80 -11.76 -12.20
CA TRP A 225 14.22 -13.10 -12.13
C TRP A 225 12.78 -13.19 -12.65
N VAL A 226 12.06 -12.06 -12.75
CA VAL A 226 10.69 -12.05 -13.31
C VAL A 226 10.68 -12.61 -14.74
N ASN A 227 11.75 -12.38 -15.50
CA ASN A 227 11.88 -12.85 -16.88
C ASN A 227 11.94 -14.38 -16.99
N GLU A 228 12.27 -15.11 -15.91
CA GLU A 228 12.33 -16.57 -15.93
C GLU A 228 10.95 -17.22 -15.93
N PHE A 229 9.96 -16.59 -15.31
CA PHE A 229 8.57 -17.09 -15.30
C PHE A 229 7.62 -16.28 -16.17
N LEU A 230 8.09 -15.19 -16.80
CA LEU A 230 7.38 -14.36 -17.78
C LEU A 230 8.24 -14.03 -19.02
N PRO A 231 8.70 -15.04 -19.79
CA PRO A 231 9.64 -14.83 -20.89
C PRO A 231 9.09 -13.97 -22.03
N GLU A 232 7.78 -13.99 -22.27
CA GLU A 232 7.07 -13.16 -23.27
C GLU A 232 7.29 -11.65 -23.07
N GLN A 233 7.67 -11.23 -21.86
CA GLN A 233 7.89 -9.84 -21.48
C GLN A 233 9.37 -9.52 -21.16
N ALA A 234 10.31 -10.37 -21.58
CA ALA A 234 11.74 -10.27 -21.29
C ALA A 234 12.42 -8.95 -21.71
N LYS A 235 11.75 -8.11 -22.50
CA LYS A 235 12.22 -6.76 -22.84
C LYS A 235 12.20 -5.80 -21.65
N LYS A 236 11.48 -6.12 -20.57
CA LYS A 236 11.43 -5.31 -19.35
C LYS A 236 12.65 -5.61 -18.49
N THR A 237 13.50 -4.61 -18.32
CA THR A 237 14.80 -4.75 -17.68
C THR A 237 14.75 -4.57 -16.17
N ASP A 238 13.72 -3.89 -15.63
CA ASP A 238 13.59 -3.59 -14.21
C ASP A 238 12.12 -3.43 -13.78
N ALA A 239 11.89 -3.25 -12.47
CA ALA A 239 10.57 -3.13 -11.87
C ALA A 239 9.79 -1.91 -12.36
N PHE A 240 10.46 -0.79 -12.66
CA PHE A 240 9.78 0.38 -13.22
C PHE A 240 9.13 0.05 -14.57
N ALA A 241 9.81 -0.69 -15.44
CA ALA A 241 9.24 -1.14 -16.71
C ALA A 241 8.05 -2.12 -16.53
N TRP A 242 8.04 -2.90 -15.45
CA TRP A 242 6.91 -3.76 -15.09
C TRP A 242 5.70 -2.98 -14.57
N LEU A 243 5.96 -1.95 -13.76
CA LEU A 243 4.96 -1.16 -13.07
C LEU A 243 4.49 0.07 -13.85
N ALA A 244 5.09 0.37 -15.00
CA ALA A 244 4.74 1.45 -15.92
C ALA A 244 3.22 1.73 -16.04
N LEU A 245 2.82 3.00 -15.88
CA LEU A 245 1.49 3.48 -16.23
C LEU A 245 1.41 3.68 -17.75
N LYS A 246 0.65 2.84 -18.44
CA LYS A 246 0.54 2.86 -19.91
C LYS A 246 0.13 4.22 -20.48
N THR A 247 -0.65 4.99 -19.73
CA THR A 247 -1.22 6.29 -20.12
C THR A 247 -0.20 7.44 -20.03
N PHE A 248 0.64 7.46 -19.00
CA PHE A 248 1.52 8.61 -18.71
C PHE A 248 3.02 8.31 -18.86
N ASP A 249 3.39 7.07 -18.58
CA ASP A 249 4.77 6.59 -18.51
C ASP A 249 4.84 5.14 -19.00
N PRO A 250 4.60 4.89 -20.30
CA PRO A 250 4.43 3.53 -20.84
C PRO A 250 5.67 2.64 -20.71
N THR A 251 6.84 3.23 -20.48
CA THR A 251 8.10 2.53 -20.27
C THR A 251 8.55 2.48 -18.82
N GLY A 252 7.93 3.25 -17.91
CA GLY A 252 8.37 3.42 -16.53
C GLY A 252 9.62 4.31 -16.38
N GLU A 253 10.17 4.81 -17.49
CA GLU A 253 11.44 5.55 -17.49
C GLU A 253 11.31 6.88 -16.76
N LYS A 254 10.17 7.57 -16.92
CA LYS A 254 10.04 8.88 -16.30
C LYS A 254 9.88 8.77 -14.78
N MET A 255 9.13 7.77 -14.32
CA MET A 255 9.05 7.42 -12.89
C MET A 255 10.42 7.02 -12.35
N ARG A 256 11.18 6.20 -13.09
CA ARG A 256 12.55 5.81 -12.73
C ARG A 256 13.44 7.05 -12.56
N GLN A 257 13.43 7.96 -13.52
CA GLN A 257 14.23 9.19 -13.48
C GLN A 257 13.86 10.06 -12.27
N GLU A 258 12.57 10.28 -12.03
CA GLU A 258 12.13 11.08 -10.89
C GLU A 258 12.48 10.44 -9.55
N ALA A 259 12.29 9.13 -9.42
CA ALA A 259 12.65 8.39 -8.21
C ALA A 259 14.16 8.43 -7.93
N MET A 260 14.99 8.27 -8.97
CA MET A 260 16.46 8.38 -8.84
C MET A 260 16.89 9.79 -8.51
N ARG A 261 16.24 10.81 -9.10
CA ARG A 261 16.48 12.22 -8.79
C ARG A 261 16.14 12.54 -7.33
N ILE A 262 15.02 12.04 -6.81
CA ILE A 262 14.68 12.19 -5.37
C ILE A 262 15.71 11.49 -4.49
N ALA A 263 16.16 10.30 -4.89
CA ALA A 263 17.19 9.56 -4.18
C ALA A 263 18.58 10.21 -4.21
N SER A 264 18.90 11.03 -5.21
CA SER A 264 20.18 11.73 -5.29
C SER A 264 20.14 13.17 -4.79
N GLU A 265 19.01 13.86 -4.92
CA GLU A 265 18.89 15.31 -4.70
C GLU A 265 17.80 15.72 -3.71
N GLY A 266 16.93 14.79 -3.30
CA GLY A 266 15.76 15.10 -2.47
C GLY A 266 14.57 15.69 -3.26
N TYR A 267 13.63 16.33 -2.54
CA TYR A 267 12.41 16.88 -3.15
C TYR A 267 12.58 18.35 -3.55
N TYR A 268 12.01 18.71 -4.71
CA TYR A 268 11.78 20.10 -5.10
C TYR A 268 10.34 20.50 -4.76
N MET A 269 10.15 21.29 -3.71
CA MET A 269 8.82 21.72 -3.25
C MET A 269 8.69 23.24 -3.39
N ALA A 270 7.90 23.69 -4.36
CA ALA A 270 7.44 25.09 -4.48
C ALA A 270 8.55 26.16 -4.31
N GLY A 271 9.71 25.95 -4.93
CA GLY A 271 10.85 26.88 -4.87
C GLY A 271 11.76 26.75 -3.65
N GLN A 272 11.42 25.90 -2.69
CA GLN A 272 12.33 25.46 -1.63
C GLN A 272 12.89 24.08 -1.96
N LYS A 273 14.23 23.98 -1.95
CA LYS A 273 14.90 22.71 -2.16
C LYS A 273 15.04 22.00 -0.80
N ASP A 274 14.33 20.89 -0.62
CA ASP A 274 14.63 19.92 0.43
C ASP A 274 15.73 19.02 -0.15
N LEU A 275 16.96 19.53 -0.07
CA LEU A 275 18.15 18.99 -0.74
C LEU A 275 18.67 17.68 -0.16
N ASP A 276 17.97 17.10 0.81
CA ASP A 276 18.43 15.89 1.47
C ASP A 276 18.06 14.67 0.62
N PRO A 277 19.05 13.91 0.11
CA PRO A 277 18.82 12.66 -0.59
C PRO A 277 17.95 11.74 0.26
N LYS A 278 16.88 11.21 -0.30
CA LYS A 278 15.96 10.33 0.45
C LYS A 278 15.28 9.30 -0.43
N VAL A 279 14.85 8.23 0.20
CA VAL A 279 14.07 7.18 -0.46
C VAL A 279 12.62 7.64 -0.50
N ASP A 280 12.04 7.81 -1.69
CA ASP A 280 10.61 8.07 -1.81
C ASP A 280 9.84 6.83 -1.31
N HIS A 281 9.16 6.96 -0.16
CA HIS A 281 8.48 5.85 0.50
C HIS A 281 7.40 5.19 -0.39
N ALA A 282 6.69 5.95 -1.22
CA ALA A 282 5.64 5.41 -2.09
C ALA A 282 6.28 4.54 -3.18
N VAL A 283 7.33 5.06 -3.82
CA VAL A 283 8.07 4.32 -4.83
C VAL A 283 8.72 3.08 -4.22
N ALA A 284 9.42 3.23 -3.09
CA ALA A 284 10.07 2.12 -2.42
C ALA A 284 9.08 1.05 -1.96
N SER A 285 7.89 1.43 -1.48
CA SER A 285 6.82 0.48 -1.16
C SER A 285 6.41 -0.34 -2.37
N GLY A 286 6.12 0.31 -3.49
CA GLY A 286 5.66 -0.37 -4.70
C GLY A 286 6.72 -1.30 -5.29
N LEU A 287 7.98 -0.84 -5.33
CA LEU A 287 9.11 -1.65 -5.80
C LEU A 287 9.38 -2.83 -4.86
N MET A 288 9.42 -2.60 -3.55
CA MET A 288 9.65 -3.65 -2.56
C MET A 288 8.54 -4.71 -2.61
N LEU A 289 7.28 -4.31 -2.65
CA LEU A 289 6.14 -5.24 -2.77
C LEU A 289 6.20 -6.07 -4.05
N PHE A 290 6.62 -5.46 -5.16
CA PHE A 290 6.80 -6.15 -6.43
C PHE A 290 7.97 -7.15 -6.37
N GLN A 291 9.11 -6.72 -5.83
CA GLN A 291 10.29 -7.55 -5.62
C GLN A 291 9.99 -8.76 -4.74
N TYR A 292 9.39 -8.49 -3.58
CA TYR A 292 8.98 -9.49 -2.61
C TYR A 292 8.02 -10.52 -3.22
N THR A 293 6.94 -10.05 -3.85
CA THR A 293 5.93 -10.96 -4.39
C THR A 293 6.48 -11.76 -5.58
N SER A 294 7.28 -11.14 -6.45
CA SER A 294 7.86 -11.82 -7.60
C SER A 294 8.88 -12.90 -7.22
N ALA A 295 9.59 -12.76 -6.09
CA ALA A 295 10.50 -13.78 -5.59
C ALA A 295 9.74 -15.06 -5.18
N TRP A 296 8.56 -14.94 -4.56
CA TRP A 296 7.69 -16.09 -4.28
C TRP A 296 7.22 -16.78 -5.56
N TYR A 297 6.85 -15.99 -6.58
CA TYR A 297 6.46 -16.51 -7.88
C TYR A 297 7.58 -17.24 -8.61
N TRP A 298 8.80 -16.70 -8.56
CA TRP A 298 9.98 -17.37 -9.07
C TRP A 298 10.21 -18.69 -8.33
N LEU A 299 10.12 -18.69 -7.01
CA LEU A 299 10.32 -19.90 -6.20
C LEU A 299 9.29 -20.97 -6.54
N TYR A 300 8.01 -20.63 -6.62
CA TYR A 300 6.96 -21.57 -6.99
C TYR A 300 7.11 -22.08 -8.42
N HIS A 301 7.52 -21.23 -9.35
CA HIS A 301 7.85 -21.65 -10.71
C HIS A 301 8.97 -22.70 -10.70
N LYS A 302 10.06 -22.47 -9.97
CA LYS A 302 11.19 -23.41 -9.86
C LYS A 302 10.81 -24.71 -9.14
N ILE A 303 10.03 -24.64 -8.06
CA ILE A 303 9.52 -25.83 -7.38
C ILE A 303 8.69 -26.67 -8.37
N ARG A 304 7.79 -26.06 -9.14
CA ARG A 304 6.98 -26.75 -10.15
C ARG A 304 7.82 -27.48 -11.19
N LEU A 305 8.92 -26.87 -11.65
CA LEU A 305 9.83 -27.50 -12.62
C LEU A 305 10.59 -28.70 -12.04
N VAL A 306 10.88 -28.69 -10.73
CA VAL A 306 11.68 -29.72 -10.06
C VAL A 306 10.80 -30.84 -9.51
N ASN A 307 9.67 -30.51 -8.88
CA ASN A 307 8.80 -31.45 -8.18
C ASN A 307 7.35 -30.93 -8.13
N GLN A 308 6.48 -31.48 -8.98
CA GLN A 308 5.06 -31.09 -9.06
C GLN A 308 4.29 -31.38 -7.77
N GLN A 309 4.58 -32.50 -7.08
CA GLN A 309 3.90 -32.84 -5.82
C GLN A 309 4.21 -31.84 -4.71
N MET A 310 5.48 -31.41 -4.62
CA MET A 310 5.88 -30.34 -3.71
C MET A 310 5.15 -29.04 -4.06
N TYR A 311 5.09 -28.67 -5.35
CA TYR A 311 4.36 -27.48 -5.80
C TYR A 311 2.89 -27.51 -5.37
N ASP A 312 2.20 -28.62 -5.61
CA ASP A 312 0.79 -28.80 -5.24
C ASP A 312 0.60 -28.70 -3.72
N SER A 313 1.54 -29.24 -2.94
CA SER A 313 1.54 -29.16 -1.47
C SER A 313 1.73 -27.72 -0.96
N VAL A 314 2.74 -27.00 -1.46
CA VAL A 314 3.06 -25.65 -0.94
C VAL A 314 2.11 -24.57 -1.45
N THR A 315 1.41 -24.80 -2.57
CA THR A 315 0.45 -23.84 -3.15
C THR A 315 -1.01 -24.18 -2.88
N GLN A 316 -1.29 -25.21 -2.06
CA GLN A 316 -2.64 -25.72 -1.82
C GLN A 316 -3.64 -24.63 -1.39
N THR A 317 -3.20 -23.70 -0.55
CA THR A 317 -4.04 -22.62 0.01
C THR A 317 -4.15 -21.40 -0.91
N ALA A 318 -3.20 -21.23 -1.82
CA ALA A 318 -3.07 -20.02 -2.63
C ALA A 318 -2.58 -20.37 -4.05
N LYS A 319 -3.53 -20.59 -4.95
CA LYS A 319 -3.27 -20.83 -6.37
C LYS A 319 -2.95 -19.52 -7.07
N TYR A 320 -1.67 -19.19 -7.05
CA TYR A 320 -1.11 -17.97 -7.62
C TYR A 320 -0.33 -18.33 -8.89
N ASP A 321 -1.06 -18.49 -9.98
CA ASP A 321 -0.47 -18.73 -11.28
C ASP A 321 0.07 -17.43 -11.90
N VAL A 322 0.91 -17.58 -12.93
CA VAL A 322 1.53 -16.45 -13.62
C VAL A 322 0.50 -15.45 -14.18
N PRO A 323 -0.64 -15.87 -14.77
CA PRO A 323 -1.73 -14.95 -15.11
C PRO A 323 -2.21 -14.09 -13.94
N PHE A 324 -2.37 -14.66 -12.74
CA PHE A 324 -2.75 -13.90 -11.56
C PHE A 324 -1.73 -12.80 -11.21
N PHE A 325 -0.43 -13.10 -11.33
CA PHE A 325 0.64 -12.11 -11.10
C PHE A 325 0.49 -10.88 -11.98
N VAL A 326 0.33 -11.10 -13.28
CA VAL A 326 0.21 -10.02 -14.26
C VAL A 326 -1.07 -9.22 -14.06
N LYS A 327 -2.17 -9.91 -13.73
CA LYS A 327 -3.50 -9.33 -13.66
C LYS A 327 -3.80 -8.62 -12.34
N HIS A 328 -3.21 -9.06 -11.24
CA HIS A 328 -3.58 -8.56 -9.90
C HIS A 328 -2.42 -7.97 -9.12
N ILE A 329 -1.23 -8.56 -9.17
CA ILE A 329 -0.08 -8.07 -8.40
C ILE A 329 0.53 -6.83 -9.04
N ILE A 330 0.74 -6.84 -10.36
CA ILE A 330 1.28 -5.68 -11.08
C ILE A 330 0.38 -4.44 -10.89
N PRO A 331 -0.95 -4.48 -11.09
CA PRO A 331 -1.79 -3.31 -10.83
C PRO A 331 -1.82 -2.85 -9.37
N GLY A 332 -1.77 -3.77 -8.41
CA GLY A 332 -1.67 -3.43 -6.98
C GLY A 332 -0.39 -2.68 -6.65
N CYS A 333 0.77 -3.22 -7.05
CA CYS A 333 2.07 -2.56 -6.88
C CYS A 333 2.15 -1.24 -7.65
N ARG A 334 1.54 -1.17 -8.85
CA ARG A 334 1.43 0.06 -9.64
C ARG A 334 0.65 1.14 -8.89
N ALA A 335 -0.50 0.80 -8.30
CA ALA A 335 -1.26 1.76 -7.52
C ALA A 335 -0.40 2.33 -6.37
N VAL A 336 0.41 1.48 -5.70
CA VAL A 336 1.32 1.93 -4.65
C VAL A 336 2.39 2.90 -5.16
N ILE A 337 3.16 2.57 -6.20
CA ILE A 337 4.24 3.45 -6.68
C ILE A 337 3.75 4.82 -7.18
N TYR A 338 2.51 4.91 -7.69
CA TYR A 338 1.96 6.15 -8.24
C TYR A 338 1.03 6.93 -7.29
N HIS A 339 0.65 6.38 -6.11
CA HIS A 339 -0.37 7.02 -5.26
C HIS A 339 0.05 8.37 -4.66
N ASN A 340 1.33 8.71 -4.63
CA ASN A 340 1.83 10.01 -4.15
C ASN A 340 2.37 10.91 -5.27
N LEU A 341 2.31 10.45 -6.52
CA LEU A 341 2.83 11.19 -7.64
C LEU A 341 1.84 12.26 -8.09
N LYS A 342 2.32 13.50 -8.18
CA LYS A 342 1.53 14.65 -8.66
C LYS A 342 1.89 15.03 -10.09
N GLN A 343 3.16 14.86 -10.44
CA GLN A 343 3.69 15.20 -11.75
C GLN A 343 4.86 14.27 -12.10
N ILE A 344 5.11 14.13 -13.39
CA ILE A 344 6.28 13.46 -13.94
C ILE A 344 6.93 14.40 -14.95
N GLY A 345 8.15 14.85 -14.65
CA GLY A 345 8.76 15.95 -15.38
C GLY A 345 7.84 17.18 -15.35
N ASN A 346 7.48 17.71 -16.52
CA ASN A 346 6.57 18.86 -16.65
C ASN A 346 5.09 18.48 -16.82
N HIS A 347 4.74 17.19 -16.70
CA HIS A 347 3.38 16.73 -16.91
C HIS A 347 2.66 16.46 -15.58
N ILE A 348 1.59 17.20 -15.33
CA ILE A 348 0.65 16.93 -14.24
C ILE A 348 -0.11 15.65 -14.55
N ILE A 349 -0.19 14.74 -13.58
CA ILE A 349 -0.94 13.50 -13.73
C ILE A 349 -2.35 13.72 -13.19
N LYS A 350 -3.34 13.58 -14.08
CA LYS A 350 -4.75 13.51 -13.70
C LYS A 350 -5.28 12.13 -14.00
N LEU A 351 -5.62 11.39 -12.96
CA LEU A 351 -6.12 10.03 -13.05
C LEU A 351 -7.58 10.02 -13.48
N GLU A 352 -7.93 9.07 -14.33
CA GLU A 352 -9.31 8.81 -14.74
C GLU A 352 -9.78 7.48 -14.16
N LEU A 353 -10.99 7.45 -13.60
CA LEU A 353 -11.55 6.26 -12.97
C LEU A 353 -11.57 5.06 -13.92
N ASP A 354 -11.90 5.25 -15.19
CA ASP A 354 -12.01 4.15 -16.16
C ASP A 354 -10.65 3.64 -16.68
N LYS A 355 -9.56 4.38 -16.43
CA LYS A 355 -8.22 4.00 -16.91
C LYS A 355 -7.43 3.26 -15.84
N ASP A 356 -7.40 3.80 -14.64
CA ASP A 356 -6.62 3.27 -13.52
C ASP A 356 -7.47 3.26 -12.22
N PRO A 357 -8.59 2.52 -12.18
CA PRO A 357 -9.61 2.65 -11.12
C PRO A 357 -9.07 2.37 -9.71
N LEU A 358 -8.16 1.41 -9.57
CA LEU A 358 -7.54 1.08 -8.28
C LEU A 358 -6.66 2.23 -7.76
N LEU A 359 -5.83 2.81 -8.63
CA LEU A 359 -4.98 3.95 -8.31
C LEU A 359 -5.81 5.22 -8.06
N TYR A 360 -6.86 5.43 -8.86
CA TYR A 360 -7.84 6.49 -8.65
C TYR A 360 -8.46 6.38 -7.25
N LEU A 361 -8.93 5.19 -6.87
CA LEU A 361 -9.50 4.96 -5.53
C LEU A 361 -8.46 5.17 -4.42
N ALA A 362 -7.21 4.73 -4.61
CA ALA A 362 -6.13 4.92 -3.65
C ALA A 362 -5.90 6.41 -3.36
N VAL A 363 -5.76 7.22 -4.42
CA VAL A 363 -5.58 8.67 -4.31
C VAL A 363 -6.81 9.35 -3.73
N LEU A 364 -8.01 8.94 -4.15
CA LEU A 364 -9.26 9.49 -3.61
C LEU A 364 -9.37 9.26 -2.10
N CYS A 365 -9.15 8.03 -1.64
CA CYS A 365 -9.24 7.70 -0.21
C CYS A 365 -8.16 8.45 0.58
N ASP A 366 -6.93 8.51 0.07
CA ASP A 366 -5.82 9.16 0.78
C ASP A 366 -6.12 10.65 1.00
N GLU A 367 -6.57 11.35 -0.05
CA GLU A 367 -6.89 12.78 0.04
C GLU A 367 -8.17 13.08 0.84
N LEU A 368 -9.11 12.13 0.94
CA LEU A 368 -10.31 12.28 1.80
C LEU A 368 -10.02 12.00 3.28
N GLN A 369 -9.01 11.19 3.58
CA GLN A 369 -8.67 10.80 4.95
C GLN A 369 -7.88 11.87 5.72
N VAL A 370 -8.22 13.14 5.55
CA VAL A 370 -7.57 14.24 6.28
C VAL A 370 -7.97 14.32 7.76
N TRP A 371 -9.10 13.73 8.11
CA TRP A 371 -9.66 13.68 9.47
C TRP A 371 -8.83 12.85 10.45
N ASP A 372 -7.82 12.17 9.93
CA ASP A 372 -7.00 11.23 10.68
C ASP A 372 -5.49 11.47 10.47
N ARG A 373 -5.10 12.69 10.05
CA ARG A 373 -3.69 13.05 9.88
C ARG A 373 -3.22 13.89 11.07
N PHE A 374 -2.43 13.29 11.94
CA PHE A 374 -1.80 13.95 13.07
C PHE A 374 -0.39 14.44 12.69
N TYR A 375 -0.10 15.74 12.85
CA TYR A 375 1.25 16.28 12.60
C TYR A 375 2.26 15.80 13.65
N VAL A 376 3.54 15.71 13.25
CA VAL A 376 4.65 15.27 14.12
C VAL A 376 5.43 16.47 14.70
N GLY A 377 6.00 16.30 15.90
CA GLY A 377 6.99 17.22 16.46
C GLY A 377 6.46 18.61 16.82
N THR A 378 7.27 19.65 16.62
CA THR A 378 6.89 21.05 16.90
C THR A 378 5.73 21.52 16.02
N ASN A 379 5.59 20.97 14.81
CA ASN A 379 4.43 21.23 13.95
C ASN A 379 3.14 20.77 14.62
N ARG A 380 3.14 19.69 15.41
CA ARG A 380 1.96 19.28 16.20
C ARG A 380 1.50 20.41 17.12
N ILE A 381 2.44 21.07 17.81
CA ILE A 381 2.14 22.18 18.74
C ILE A 381 1.66 23.41 17.97
N ILE A 382 2.29 23.72 16.84
CA ILE A 382 1.90 24.85 15.99
C ILE A 382 0.49 24.63 15.43
N THR A 383 0.22 23.48 14.81
CA THR A 383 -1.08 23.07 14.30
C THR A 383 -2.14 23.09 15.41
N TRP A 384 -1.83 22.52 16.58
CA TRP A 384 -2.73 22.52 17.73
C TRP A 384 -3.10 23.94 18.19
N ARG A 385 -2.18 24.90 18.07
CA ARG A 385 -2.44 26.31 18.42
C ARG A 385 -3.15 27.10 17.31
N GLN A 386 -2.98 26.72 16.05
CA GLN A 386 -3.38 27.52 14.88
C GLN A 386 -4.62 27.00 14.17
N SER A 387 -4.96 25.72 14.32
CA SER A 387 -6.04 25.09 13.56
C SER A 387 -6.92 24.23 14.44
N VAL A 388 -8.22 24.22 14.13
CA VAL A 388 -9.13 23.18 14.59
C VAL A 388 -8.67 21.90 13.90
N GLN A 389 -8.12 20.97 14.68
CA GLN A 389 -7.73 19.68 14.16
C GLN A 389 -9.00 18.91 13.77
N ILE A 390 -9.07 18.42 12.54
CA ILE A 390 -10.15 17.52 12.13
C ILE A 390 -9.91 16.18 12.82
N THR A 391 -10.91 15.73 13.56
CA THR A 391 -10.97 14.37 14.10
C THR A 391 -12.05 13.56 13.38
N ALA A 392 -12.07 12.25 13.59
CA ALA A 392 -13.11 11.39 13.04
C ALA A 392 -14.52 11.85 13.47
N GLU A 393 -14.64 12.38 14.68
CA GLU A 393 -15.86 12.90 15.25
C GLU A 393 -16.37 14.17 14.53
N ASP A 394 -15.51 14.90 13.82
CA ASP A 394 -15.86 16.13 13.08
C ASP A 394 -16.28 15.87 11.63
N MET A 395 -15.95 14.69 11.10
CA MET A 395 -16.29 14.30 9.73
C MET A 395 -17.58 13.49 9.71
N MET A 396 -18.59 14.01 9.03
CA MET A 396 -19.82 13.27 8.74
C MET A 396 -19.80 12.83 7.29
N ILE A 397 -20.27 11.60 7.06
CA ILE A 397 -20.45 11.10 5.71
C ILE A 397 -21.86 10.54 5.56
N ASP A 398 -22.53 10.89 4.47
CA ASP A 398 -23.81 10.32 4.03
C ASP A 398 -23.69 9.81 2.58
N VAL A 399 -24.58 8.91 2.20
CA VAL A 399 -24.72 8.46 0.80
C VAL A 399 -26.05 8.98 0.28
N ASP A 400 -26.00 9.92 -0.66
CA ASP A 400 -27.21 10.41 -1.31
C ASP A 400 -27.58 9.49 -2.46
N LEU A 401 -28.73 8.80 -2.32
CA LEU A 401 -29.25 7.81 -3.26
C LEU A 401 -30.26 8.39 -4.27
N ASN A 402 -30.33 9.72 -4.42
CA ASN A 402 -31.33 10.33 -5.30
C ASN A 402 -31.07 10.05 -6.80
N GLY A 403 -31.66 8.97 -7.29
CA GLY A 403 -32.33 8.90 -8.59
C GLY A 403 -31.51 8.70 -9.85
N ASN A 404 -30.16 8.67 -9.82
CA ASN A 404 -29.30 8.03 -10.84
C ASN A 404 -27.79 8.22 -10.61
N ASN A 405 -27.37 9.11 -9.70
CA ASN A 405 -25.96 9.32 -9.39
C ASN A 405 -25.79 9.25 -7.88
N MET A 406 -25.16 8.18 -7.41
CA MET A 406 -24.84 7.99 -6.01
C MET A 406 -23.58 8.78 -5.68
N PHE A 407 -23.68 9.74 -4.76
CA PHE A 407 -22.53 10.51 -4.30
C PHE A 407 -22.33 10.32 -2.81
N ILE A 408 -21.05 10.36 -2.41
CA ILE A 408 -20.66 10.49 -1.02
C ILE A 408 -20.78 11.97 -0.66
N VAL A 409 -21.67 12.29 0.26
CA VAL A 409 -21.74 13.61 0.85
C VAL A 409 -20.82 13.62 2.06
N THR A 410 -19.71 14.35 1.94
CA THR A 410 -18.84 14.62 3.07
C THR A 410 -19.18 15.99 3.63
N GLU A 411 -19.73 16.01 4.83
CA GLU A 411 -20.03 17.24 5.56
C GLU A 411 -19.05 17.39 6.72
N PHE A 412 -18.51 18.58 6.85
CA PHE A 412 -17.45 18.87 7.80
C PHE A 412 -17.94 19.91 8.81
N PHE A 413 -18.45 19.43 9.95
CA PHE A 413 -19.20 20.27 10.89
C PHE A 413 -18.35 21.31 11.62
N ASN A 414 -17.04 21.08 11.76
CA ASN A 414 -16.12 21.93 12.53
C ASN A 414 -14.85 22.32 11.75
N VAL A 415 -14.84 22.14 10.44
CA VAL A 415 -13.63 22.28 9.64
C VAL A 415 -13.49 23.70 9.13
N ALA A 416 -12.27 24.23 9.26
CA ALA A 416 -11.90 25.51 8.68
C ALA A 416 -12.07 25.43 7.15
N LYS A 417 -12.78 26.40 6.56
CA LYS A 417 -13.04 26.50 5.11
C LYS A 417 -11.80 26.21 4.26
N GLU A 418 -10.63 26.56 4.77
CA GLU A 418 -9.29 26.35 4.22
C GLU A 418 -8.96 24.88 3.97
N GLN A 419 -9.32 23.96 4.89
CA GLN A 419 -9.07 22.53 4.71
C GLN A 419 -9.95 21.94 3.59
N ARG A 420 -11.23 22.35 3.51
CA ARG A 420 -12.11 21.95 2.40
C ARG A 420 -11.57 22.42 1.05
N VAL A 421 -11.10 23.67 0.99
CA VAL A 421 -10.45 24.23 -0.20
C VAL A 421 -9.20 23.41 -0.54
N SER A 422 -8.36 23.09 0.44
CA SER A 422 -7.16 22.28 0.22
C SER A 422 -7.48 20.88 -0.32
N ILE A 423 -8.47 20.18 0.23
CA ILE A 423 -8.91 18.86 -0.29
C ILE A 423 -9.38 19.00 -1.74
N ARG A 424 -10.23 19.99 -2.03
CA ARG A 424 -10.74 20.25 -3.38
C ARG A 424 -9.60 20.51 -4.36
N GLU A 425 -8.64 21.37 -4.02
CA GLU A 425 -7.47 21.68 -4.87
C GLU A 425 -6.61 20.43 -5.13
N LYS A 426 -6.39 19.59 -4.11
CA LYS A 426 -5.66 18.33 -4.28
C LYS A 426 -6.41 17.34 -5.16
N LEU A 427 -7.73 17.18 -4.98
CA LEU A 427 -8.54 16.32 -5.82
C LEU A 427 -8.60 16.84 -7.26
N ASP A 428 -8.85 18.14 -7.47
CA ASP A 428 -8.90 18.78 -8.80
C ASP A 428 -7.59 18.68 -9.57
N SER A 429 -6.46 18.71 -8.86
CA SER A 429 -5.13 18.58 -9.47
C SER A 429 -4.77 17.13 -9.82
N ARG A 430 -5.41 16.13 -9.21
CA ARG A 430 -5.00 14.71 -9.31
C ARG A 430 -6.02 13.79 -9.94
N LEU A 431 -7.32 14.07 -9.83
CA LEU A 431 -8.40 13.18 -10.24
C LEU A 431 -9.36 13.89 -11.20
N THR A 432 -9.65 13.26 -12.33
CA THR A 432 -10.69 13.72 -13.25
C THR A 432 -12.06 13.26 -12.76
N GLY A 433 -13.01 14.19 -12.66
CA GLY A 433 -14.41 13.88 -12.38
C GLY A 433 -14.71 13.35 -10.97
N TRP A 434 -13.85 13.62 -9.98
CA TRP A 434 -14.08 13.19 -8.59
C TRP A 434 -15.31 13.86 -7.96
N ASP A 435 -15.65 15.06 -8.42
CA ASP A 435 -16.84 15.83 -8.06
C ASP A 435 -18.14 15.13 -8.48
N LYS A 436 -18.05 14.19 -9.43
CA LYS A 436 -19.14 13.27 -9.81
C LYS A 436 -19.35 12.11 -8.83
N LEU A 437 -18.47 11.97 -7.84
CA LEU A 437 -18.49 10.88 -6.86
C LEU A 437 -18.64 11.42 -5.44
N ILE A 438 -18.02 12.57 -5.14
CA ILE A 438 -17.99 13.17 -3.81
C ILE A 438 -18.54 14.60 -3.85
N GLN A 439 -19.48 14.90 -2.97
CA GLN A 439 -19.92 16.25 -2.68
C GLN A 439 -19.35 16.70 -1.33
N LEU A 440 -18.54 17.77 -1.32
CA LEU A 440 -18.08 18.40 -0.09
C LEU A 440 -19.08 19.51 0.30
N ARG A 441 -19.78 19.36 1.43
CA ARG A 441 -20.77 20.33 1.94
C ARG A 441 -20.18 21.30 2.97
N ASP A 442 -20.82 22.46 3.07
CA ASP A 442 -20.41 23.59 3.91
C ASP A 442 -20.87 23.49 5.36
#